data_AF-A0A960T7W3-F1
#
_entry.id   AF-A0A960T7W3-F1
#
_cell.length_a   1.000
_cell.length_b   1.000
_cell.length_c   1.000
_cell.angle_alpha   90.00
_cell.angle_beta   90.00
_cell.angle_gamma   90.00
#
_symmetry.space_group_name_H-M   'P 1'
#
loop_
_entity.id
_entity.type
_entity.pdbx_description
1 polymer ?
#
loop_
_entity_poly.entity_id
_entity_poly.type
_entity_poly.pdbx_seq_one_letter_code
_entity_poly.pdbx_strand_id
1 'polypeptide(L)'
;MTELLVVLLVVLPICQGLVCLFIPKDWARYLGIASSFLSTLLLALVFYFFHLDAQGQTPSVFYPWIPEAMLNLSFHVDGLGIF
;
A
#
# COMPACT_ATOMS: atom_id res chain seq x y z
N MET A 1 -4.85 -9.43 -8.09
CA MET A 1 -3.58 -9.60 -7.34
C MET A 1 -2.90 -8.26 -7.04
N THR A 2 -2.80 -7.36 -8.01
CA THR A 2 -2.33 -5.97 -7.86
C THR A 2 -3.08 -5.19 -6.79
N GLU A 3 -4.40 -5.35 -6.70
CA GLU A 3 -5.24 -4.69 -5.70
C GLU A 3 -4.80 -4.95 -4.26
N LEU A 4 -4.45 -6.20 -3.92
CA LEU A 4 -3.94 -6.57 -2.60
C LEU A 4 -2.60 -5.88 -2.30
N LEU A 5 -1.73 -5.78 -3.30
CA LEU A 5 -0.44 -5.09 -3.16
C LEU A 5 -0.63 -3.59 -2.89
N VAL A 6 -1.57 -2.95 -3.57
CA VAL A 6 -1.92 -1.54 -3.34
C VAL A 6 -2.47 -1.33 -1.92
N VAL A 7 -3.35 -2.22 -1.46
CA VAL A 7 -3.86 -2.16 -0.08
C VAL A 7 -2.73 -2.36 0.93
N LEU A 8 -1.83 -3.32 0.70
CA LEU A 8 -0.68 -3.56 1.58
C LEU A 8 0.24 -2.35 1.65
N LEU A 9 0.47 -1.64 0.55
CA LEU A 9 1.24 -0.39 0.50
C LEU A 9 0.71 0.67 1.48
N VAL A 10 -0.60 0.72 1.70
CA VAL A 10 -1.24 1.67 2.61
C VAL A 10 -1.31 1.14 4.04
N VAL A 11 -1.69 -0.13 4.21
CA VAL A 11 -1.93 -0.74 5.54
C VAL A 11 -0.63 -0.98 6.30
N LEU A 12 0.43 -1.40 5.61
CA LEU A 12 1.70 -1.77 6.24
C LEU A 12 2.37 -0.62 7.03
N PRO A 13 2.50 0.61 6.50
CA PRO A 13 3.04 1.72 7.29
C PRO A 13 2.15 2.11 8.47
N ILE A 14 0.81 1.97 8.35
CA ILE A 14 -0.12 2.25 9.46
C ILE A 14 0.09 1.23 10.59
N CYS A 15 0.10 -0.07 10.26
CA CYS A 15 0.35 -1.13 11.23
C CYS A 15 1.73 -0.98 11.89
N GLN A 16 2.76 -0.63 11.12
CA GLN A 16 4.09 -0.35 11.66
C GLN A 16 4.04 0.82 12.66
N GLY A 17 3.39 1.93 12.30
CA GLY A 17 3.24 3.08 13.18
C GLY A 17 2.60 2.69 14.53
N LEU A 18 1.56 1.86 14.50
CA LEU A 18 0.92 1.33 15.70
C LEU A 18 1.86 0.44 16.52
N VAL A 19 2.57 -0.50 15.88
CA VAL A 19 3.50 -1.40 16.57
C VAL A 19 4.66 -0.63 17.20
N CYS A 20 5.17 0.41 16.52
CA CYS A 20 6.23 1.28 17.03
C CYS A 20 5.87 1.97 18.36
N LEU A 21 4.58 2.14 18.69
CA LEU A 21 4.15 2.71 19.97
C LEU A 21 4.39 1.79 21.17
N PHE A 22 4.48 0.47 20.93
CA PHE A 22 4.52 -0.54 22.00
C PHE A 22 5.89 -1.22 22.17
N ILE A 23 6.84 -0.97 21.28
CA ILE A 23 8.17 -1.59 21.31
C ILE A 23 9.26 -0.62 21.78
N PRO A 24 10.36 -1.11 22.35
CA PRO A 24 11.49 -0.28 22.72
C PRO A 24 12.09 0.44 21.50
N LYS A 25 12.60 1.66 21.71
CA LYS A 25 13.11 2.53 20.62
C LYS A 25 14.18 1.86 19.75
N ASP A 26 15.04 1.04 20.34
CA ASP A 26 16.10 0.34 19.61
C ASP A 26 15.50 -0.66 18.60
N TRP A 27 14.44 -1.38 19.01
CA TRP A 27 13.70 -2.31 18.14
C TRP A 27 12.86 -1.58 17.09
N ALA A 28 12.29 -0.42 17.44
CA ALA A 28 11.52 0.41 16.51
C ALA A 28 12.37 0.85 15.30
N ARG A 29 13.66 1.13 15.52
CA ARG A 29 14.59 1.47 14.44
C ARG A 29 14.77 0.33 13.45
N TYR A 30 15.00 -0.89 13.94
CA TYR A 30 15.15 -2.07 13.07
C TYR A 30 13.85 -2.39 12.32
N LEU A 31 12.71 -2.28 13.02
CA LEU A 31 11.39 -2.48 12.40
C LEU A 31 11.14 -1.45 11.28
N GLY A 32 11.51 -0.19 11.49
CA GLY A 32 11.37 0.85 10.47
C GLY A 32 12.26 0.66 9.26
N ILE A 33 13.48 0.11 9.44
CA ILE A 33 14.34 -0.25 8.32
C ILE A 33 13.72 -1.41 7.53
N ALA A 34 13.33 -2.48 8.23
CA ALA A 34 12.75 -3.67 7.61
C ALA A 34 11.44 -3.34 6.84
N SER A 35 10.58 -2.52 7.42
CA SER A 35 9.36 -2.07 6.75
C SER A 35 9.65 -1.21 5.52
N SER A 36 10.66 -0.34 5.57
CA SER A 36 11.05 0.49 4.43
C SER A 36 11.55 -0.36 3.26
N PHE A 37 12.31 -1.41 3.54
CA PHE A 37 12.71 -2.41 2.54
C PHE A 37 11.49 -3.13 1.96
N LEU A 38 10.55 -3.55 2.82
CA LEU A 38 9.35 -4.25 2.39
C LEU A 38 8.43 -3.36 1.54
N SER A 39 8.25 -2.10 1.91
CA SER A 39 7.47 -1.12 1.14
C SER A 39 8.11 -0.86 -0.23
N THR A 40 9.44 -0.75 -0.29
CA THR A 40 10.17 -0.60 -1.57
C THR A 40 9.98 -1.83 -2.45
N LEU A 41 10.03 -3.04 -1.88
CA LEU A 41 9.79 -4.28 -2.60
C LEU A 41 8.35 -4.37 -3.12
N LEU A 42 7.36 -4.01 -2.31
CA LEU A 42 5.95 -3.98 -2.71
C LEU A 42 5.72 -2.99 -3.85
N LEU A 43 6.31 -1.80 -3.77
CA LEU A 43 6.24 -0.79 -4.83
C LEU A 43 6.85 -1.32 -6.14
N ALA A 44 8.02 -1.97 -6.07
CA ALA A 44 8.65 -2.58 -7.25
C ALA A 44 7.78 -3.68 -7.87
N LEU A 45 7.09 -4.50 -7.04
CA LEU A 45 6.14 -5.49 -7.54
C LEU A 45 4.92 -4.83 -8.20
N VAL A 46 4.37 -3.76 -7.61
CA VAL A 46 3.29 -2.98 -8.23
C VAL A 46 3.72 -2.48 -9.60
N PHE A 47 4.90 -1.85 -9.72
CA PHE A 47 5.46 -1.42 -11.01
C PHE A 47 5.59 -2.57 -12.00
N TYR A 48 6.12 -3.72 -11.57
CA TYR A 48 6.30 -4.89 -12.42
C TYR A 48 4.97 -5.40 -12.97
N PHE A 49 3.95 -5.56 -12.11
CA PHE A 49 2.64 -6.01 -12.55
C PHE A 49 1.93 -4.97 -13.42
N PHE A 50 2.07 -3.67 -13.13
CA PHE A 50 1.56 -2.60 -14.00
C PHE A 50 2.18 -2.64 -15.39
N HIS A 51 3.49 -2.85 -15.47
CA HIS A 51 4.20 -2.94 -16.74
C HIS A 51 3.75 -4.17 -17.55
N LEU A 52 3.49 -5.29 -16.88
CA LEU A 52 2.95 -6.49 -17.52
C LEU A 52 1.49 -6.34 -17.96
N ASP A 53 0.69 -5.58 -17.20
CA ASP A 53 -0.75 -5.37 -17.40
C ASP A 53 -1.05 -4.13 -18.26
N ALA A 54 -0.09 -3.71 -19.10
CA ALA A 54 -0.15 -2.53 -19.96
C ALA A 54 -1.23 -2.57 -21.07
N GLN A 55 -2.29 -3.37 -20.90
CA GLN A 55 -3.50 -3.37 -21.74
C GLN A 55 -4.44 -2.18 -21.46
N GLY A 56 -3.99 -1.17 -20.69
CA GLY A 56 -4.70 0.10 -20.55
C GLY A 56 -5.80 0.13 -19.49
N GLN A 57 -5.87 -0.89 -18.61
CA GLN A 57 -6.74 -0.84 -17.44
C GLN A 57 -5.96 -0.41 -16.21
N THR A 58 -6.31 0.75 -15.64
CA THR A 58 -5.79 1.19 -14.35
C THR A 58 -6.44 0.36 -13.24
N PRO A 59 -5.66 -0.40 -12.44
CA PRO A 59 -6.20 -1.14 -11.32
C PRO A 59 -6.76 -0.15 -10.30
N SER A 60 -8.04 -0.34 -10.00
CA SER A 60 -8.78 0.49 -9.07
C SER A 60 -9.40 -0.40 -8.00
N VAL A 61 -9.11 -0.08 -6.74
CA VAL A 61 -9.64 -0.85 -5.60
C VAL A 61 -10.66 0.00 -4.88
N PHE A 62 -11.86 -0.55 -4.72
CA PHE A 62 -12.96 0.13 -4.07
C PHE A 62 -13.29 -0.56 -2.74
N TYR A 63 -13.15 0.19 -1.64
CA TYR A 63 -13.58 -0.24 -0.32
C TYR A 63 -14.73 0.64 0.17
N PRO A 64 -15.93 0.08 0.42
CA PRO A 64 -17.02 0.85 0.99
C PRO A 64 -16.68 1.22 2.44
N TRP A 65 -16.65 2.53 2.74
CA TRP A 65 -16.31 3.03 4.07
C TRP A 65 -17.57 3.32 4.89
N ILE A 66 -18.49 4.12 4.34
CA ILE A 66 -19.80 4.40 4.93
C ILE A 66 -20.86 4.14 3.85
N PRO A 67 -21.40 2.90 3.77
CA PRO A 67 -22.32 2.50 2.70
C PRO A 67 -23.58 3.36 2.63
N GLU A 68 -24.11 3.73 3.79
CA GLU A 68 -25.33 4.55 3.94
C GLU A 68 -25.17 5.96 3.37
N ALA A 69 -23.95 6.48 3.37
CA ALA A 69 -23.60 7.79 2.82
C ALA A 69 -22.98 7.68 1.41
N MET A 70 -22.94 6.48 0.82
CA MET A 70 -22.25 6.18 -0.44
C MET A 70 -20.78 6.64 -0.46
N LEU A 71 -20.12 6.63 0.70
CA LEU A 71 -18.71 7.01 0.85
C LEU A 71 -17.81 5.79 0.68
N ASN A 72 -16.96 5.84 -0.35
CA ASN A 72 -16.03 4.77 -0.71
C ASN A 72 -14.59 5.28 -0.66
N LEU A 73 -13.70 4.48 -0.07
CA LEU A 73 -12.26 4.62 -0.22
C LEU A 73 -11.87 4.00 -1.56
N SER A 74 -11.48 4.87 -2.49
CA SER A 74 -11.10 4.48 -3.85
C SER A 74 -9.61 4.67 -4.01
N PHE A 75 -8.88 3.58 -4.23
CA PHE A 75 -7.45 3.63 -4.54
C PHE A 75 -7.31 3.56 -6.05
N HIS A 76 -6.89 4.67 -6.66
CA HIS A 76 -6.49 4.72 -8.06
C HIS A 76 -4.98 4.80 -8.13
N VAL A 77 -4.39 3.77 -8.72
CA VAL A 77 -2.96 3.76 -9.03
C VAL A 77 -2.87 3.89 -10.53
N ASP A 78 -2.25 4.95 -11.01
CA ASP A 78 -1.97 5.22 -12.41
C ASP A 78 -0.49 5.60 -12.56
N GLY A 79 -0.02 5.82 -13.79
CA GLY A 79 1.38 6.20 -14.02
C GLY A 79 1.82 7.45 -13.25
N LEU A 80 0.88 8.31 -12.82
CA LEU A 80 1.12 9.49 -11.98
C LEU A 80 1.20 9.14 -10.49
N GLY A 81 0.31 8.29 -9.99
CA GLY A 81 0.27 7.86 -8.59
C GLY A 81 1.42 6.95 -8.18
N ILE A 82 2.14 6.37 -9.14
CA ILE A 82 3.37 5.61 -8.88
C ILE A 82 4.63 6.51 -9.00
N PHE A 83 4.52 7.75 -9.49
CA PHE A 83 5.65 8.68 -9.71
C PHE A 83 5.88 9.65 -8.54
#